data_AF-A0A259JWU0-F1
#
_entry.id   AF-A0A259JWU0-F1
#
_cell.length_a   1.000
_cell.length_b   1.000
_cell.length_c   1.000
_cell.angle_alpha   90.00
_cell.angle_beta   90.00
_cell.angle_gamma   90.00
#
_symmetry.space_group_name_H-M   'P 1'
#
loop_
_entity.id
_entity.type
_entity.pdbx_description
1 polymer ?
#
loop_
_entity_poly.entity_id
_entity_poly.type
_entity_poly.pdbx_seq_one_letter_code
_entity_poly.pdbx_strand_id
1 'polypeptide(L)' 'MRDIYMMLASFAQTWGLLIFFFGFVGVIAFAFWPSKKKKQAFDDAACIPFKED' A
#
# COMPACT_ATOMS: atom_id res chain seq x y z
N MET A 1 -26.04 -16.56 -26.14
CA MET A 1 -24.69 -17.13 -25.91
C MET A 1 -23.55 -16.25 -26.43
N ARG A 2 -23.77 -15.03 -26.98
CA ARG A 2 -22.69 -14.08 -27.31
C ARG A 2 -22.62 -12.90 -26.34
N ASP A 3 -23.77 -12.55 -25.78
CA ASP A 3 -23.93 -11.39 -24.89
C ASP A 3 -23.16 -11.56 -23.57
N ILE A 4 -23.18 -12.76 -22.99
CA ILE A 4 -22.40 -13.11 -21.79
C ILE A 4 -20.89 -13.03 -22.06
N TYR A 5 -20.42 -13.42 -23.26
CA TYR A 5 -19.01 -13.33 -23.62
C TYR A 5 -18.56 -11.88 -23.82
N MET A 6 -19.36 -11.06 -24.49
CA MET A 6 -19.05 -9.63 -24.65
C MET A 6 -19.04 -8.90 -23.31
N MET A 7 -19.98 -9.23 -22.42
CA MET A 7 -20.02 -8.67 -21.08
C MET A 7 -18.77 -9.07 -20.27
N LEU A 8 -18.37 -10.35 -20.32
CA LEU A 8 -17.18 -10.84 -19.61
C LEU A 8 -15.87 -10.28 -20.19
N ALA A 9 -15.76 -10.18 -21.52
CA ALA A 9 -14.60 -9.62 -22.21
C ALA A 9 -14.41 -8.13 -21.90
N SER A 10 -15.50 -7.35 -21.93
CA SER A 10 -15.46 -5.91 -21.58
C SER A 10 -15.06 -5.67 -20.12
N PHE A 11 -15.51 -6.54 -19.21
CA PHE A 11 -15.02 -6.56 -17.84
C PHE A 11 -13.52 -6.85 -17.83
N ALA A 12 -13.09 -8.01 -18.33
CA ALA A 12 -11.71 -8.49 -18.25
C ALA A 12 -10.68 -7.47 -18.79
N GLN A 13 -11.04 -6.74 -19.84
CA GLN A 13 -10.20 -5.71 -20.46
C GLN A 13 -9.82 -4.59 -19.48
N THR A 14 -10.68 -4.25 -18.51
CA THR A 14 -10.45 -3.13 -17.58
C THR A 14 -9.91 -3.58 -16.22
N TRP A 15 -10.15 -4.85 -15.82
CA TRP A 15 -9.70 -5.37 -14.51
C TRP A 15 -8.17 -5.42 -14.37
N GLY A 16 -7.44 -5.73 -15.43
CA GLY A 16 -5.97 -5.79 -15.39
C GLY A 16 -5.36 -4.44 -15.00
N LEU A 17 -5.85 -3.36 -15.62
CA LEU A 17 -5.39 -2.00 -15.31
C LEU A 17 -5.81 -1.56 -13.90
N LEU A 18 -7.05 -1.88 -13.50
CA LEU A 18 -7.55 -1.55 -12.17
C LEU A 18 -6.73 -2.23 -11.07
N ILE A 19 -6.48 -3.54 -11.19
CA ILE A 19 -5.67 -4.28 -10.20
C ILE A 19 -4.26 -3.71 -10.11
N PHE A 20 -3.64 -3.38 -11.26
CA PHE A 20 -2.32 -2.77 -11.28
C PHE A 20 -2.31 -1.40 -10.60
N PHE A 21 -3.31 -0.56 -10.89
CA PHE A 21 -3.46 0.75 -10.28
C PHE A 21 -3.68 0.67 -8.77
N PHE A 22 -4.64 -0.14 -8.31
CA PHE A 22 -4.90 -0.32 -6.88
C PHE A 22 -3.72 -0.95 -6.15
N GLY A 23 -3.02 -1.91 -6.77
CA GLY A 23 -1.80 -2.50 -6.22
C GLY A 23 -0.70 -1.45 -6.06
N PHE A 24 -0.47 -0.63 -7.08
CA PHE A 24 0.51 0.46 -7.05
C PHE A 24 0.17 1.51 -6.00
N VAL A 25 -1.09 1.97 -5.96
CA VAL A 25 -1.57 2.90 -4.92
C VAL A 25 -1.46 2.26 -3.54
N GLY A 26 -1.72 0.96 -3.40
CA GLY A 26 -1.54 0.21 -2.16
C GLY A 26 -0.09 0.17 -1.70
N VAL A 27 0.87 -0.03 -2.61
CA VAL A 27 2.31 0.01 -2.31
C VAL A 27 2.75 1.43 -1.94
N ILE A 28 2.30 2.45 -2.66
CA ILE A 28 2.56 3.85 -2.28
C ILE A 28 1.97 4.12 -0.90
N ALA A 29 0.71 3.78 -0.68
CA ALA A 29 0.05 3.96 0.60
C ALA A 29 0.77 3.20 1.71
N PHE A 30 1.35 2.02 1.44
CA PHE A 30 2.17 1.25 2.38
C PHE A 30 3.54 1.87 2.63
N ALA A 31 4.23 2.33 1.58
CA ALA A 31 5.55 2.96 1.66
C ALA A 31 5.48 4.31 2.39
N PHE A 32 4.44 5.09 2.10
CA PHE A 32 4.10 6.33 2.79
C PHE A 32 3.23 6.11 4.02
N TRP A 33 2.78 4.87 4.30
CA TRP A 33 2.05 4.56 5.52
C TRP A 33 3.01 4.94 6.63
N PRO A 34 2.70 6.01 7.37
CA PRO A 34 3.64 6.58 8.28
C PRO A 34 3.98 5.46 9.23
N SER A 35 5.26 5.16 9.28
CA SER A 35 5.94 4.61 10.42
C SER A 35 5.57 5.41 11.68
N LYS A 36 4.31 5.50 12.11
CA LYS A 36 3.98 6.04 13.43
C LYS A 36 4.60 5.11 14.47
N LYS A 37 4.63 3.80 14.17
CA LYS A 37 5.40 2.82 14.95
C LYS A 37 6.93 3.04 14.88
N LYS A 38 7.54 3.28 13.71
CA LYS A 38 9.01 3.53 13.69
C LYS A 38 9.41 4.94 14.13
N LYS A 39 8.61 5.97 13.88
CA LYS A 39 8.86 7.36 14.32
C LYS A 39 8.72 7.47 15.83
N GLN A 40 7.71 6.82 16.42
CA GLN A 40 7.57 6.77 17.88
C GLN A 40 8.68 5.92 18.53
N ALA A 41 9.10 4.81 17.92
CA ALA A 41 10.26 4.03 18.38
C ALA A 41 11.60 4.80 18.24
N PHE A 42 11.73 5.65 17.20
CA PHE A 42 12.91 6.51 17.03
C PHE A 42 12.92 7.68 18.00
N ASP A 43 11.76 8.30 18.31
CA ASP A 43 11.68 9.36 19.32
C ASP A 43 12.00 8.80 20.72
N ASP A 44 11.50 7.61 21.05
CA ASP A 44 11.78 6.95 22.33
C ASP A 44 13.27 6.54 22.44
N ALA A 45 13.87 6.06 21.33
CA ALA A 45 15.30 5.76 21.25
C ALA A 45 16.21 7.01 21.21
N ALA A 46 15.72 8.13 20.66
CA ALA A 46 16.44 9.40 20.64
C ALA A 46 16.39 10.11 22.01
N CYS A 47 15.40 9.76 22.84
CA CYS A 47 15.27 10.22 24.22
C CYS A 47 15.89 9.25 25.23
N ILE A 48 16.77 8.34 24.80
CA ILE A 48 17.62 7.58 25.72
C ILE A 48 18.67 8.58 26.23
N PRO A 49 18.56 9.07 27.49
CA PRO A 49 19.61 9.90 28.04
C PRO A 49 20.86 9.02 28.10
N PHE A 50 22.01 9.55 27.66
CA PHE A 50 23.31 8.93 27.85
C PHE A 50 23.46 8.56 29.34
N LYS A 51 23.16 7.31 29.68
CA LYS A 51 23.58 6.71 30.95
C LYS A 51 24.99 6.22 30.70
N GLU A 52 25.93 7.14 30.79
CA GLU A 52 27.24 6.81 31.31
C GLU A 52 27.07 6.69 32.83
N ASP A 53 27.62 5.60 33.38
CA ASP A 53 27.57 5.08 34.76
C ASP A 53 26.41 4.14 35.16
#